data_AF-A0A820KJQ9-F1
#
_entry.id   AF-A0A820KJQ9-F1
#
_cell.length_a   1.000
_cell.length_b   1.000
_cell.length_c   1.000
_cell.angle_alpha   90.00
_cell.angle_beta   90.00
_cell.angle_gamma   90.00
#
_symmetry.space_group_name_H-M   'P 1'
#
loop_
_entity.id
_entity.type
_entity.pdbx_description
1 polymer ?
#
loop_
_entity_poly.entity_id
_entity_poly.type
_entity_poly.pdbx_seq_one_letter_code
_entity_poly.pdbx_strand_id
1 'polypeptide(L)'
;MPFAHSLQPGHILSVKQLYQALQLIVDKHLSLHTSLIFDAEMHLRMQRVITHEDKNNKNNMFSIIETTYETHEQLYEILHDEKRNPHLFDLAQGLVFRYHIIYYKQISSNHLLSDKDLIIFNFHLALFDFPSMKVFHHDLNQAYTTGQLLYDDNNNLRYLDYAVIEQQMSMTGASMFWLDVLHDCKLDQPLSLPFDRYRLSNEHQTYLTTSISIDFGQDLSHDFLIHASSNNISLEQLAFAIYFIFLF
;
A
#
# COMPACT_ATOMS: atom_id res chain seq x y z
N MET A 1 -2.30 3.75 0.29
CA MET A 1 -3.00 2.50 0.64
C MET A 1 -3.17 2.46 2.16
N PRO A 2 -4.37 2.77 2.66
CA PRO A 2 -4.69 2.72 4.09
C PRO A 2 -5.01 1.30 4.54
N PHE A 3 -4.54 0.94 5.74
CA PHE A 3 -4.89 -0.28 6.45
C PHE A 3 -5.29 0.05 7.87
N ALA A 4 -6.56 -0.17 8.20
CA ALA A 4 -7.07 0.01 9.55
C ALA A 4 -6.84 -1.25 10.38
N HIS A 5 -6.38 -1.07 11.60
CA HIS A 5 -6.13 -2.11 12.58
C HIS A 5 -6.88 -1.76 13.87
N SER A 6 -7.72 -2.68 14.32
CA SER A 6 -8.38 -2.64 15.63
C SER A 6 -7.74 -3.67 16.55
N LEU A 7 -7.56 -3.32 17.82
CA LEU A 7 -7.05 -4.27 18.81
C LEU A 7 -8.14 -5.30 19.17
N GLN A 8 -7.71 -6.52 19.49
CA GLN A 8 -8.62 -7.53 20.01
C GLN A 8 -9.09 -7.15 21.43
N PRO A 9 -10.32 -7.53 21.84
CA PRO A 9 -10.82 -7.25 23.19
C PRO A 9 -9.83 -7.65 24.28
N GLY A 10 -9.63 -6.77 25.27
CA GLY A 10 -8.72 -6.97 26.39
C GLY A 10 -7.22 -6.79 26.09
N HIS A 11 -6.85 -6.50 24.84
CA HIS A 11 -5.47 -6.16 24.50
C HIS A 11 -5.22 -4.66 24.69
N ILE A 12 -4.04 -4.32 25.20
CA ILE A 12 -3.59 -2.95 25.38
C ILE A 12 -2.28 -2.78 24.63
N LEU A 13 -2.13 -1.68 23.91
CA LEU A 13 -0.93 -1.39 23.12
C LEU A 13 -0.32 -0.05 23.55
N SER A 14 0.99 -0.03 23.78
CA SER A 14 1.72 1.19 24.13
C SER A 14 2.09 1.97 22.88
N VAL A 15 1.59 3.19 22.74
CA VAL A 15 1.89 4.08 21.60
C VAL A 15 3.38 4.40 21.53
N LYS A 16 4.04 4.53 22.68
CA LYS A 16 5.49 4.76 22.75
C LYS A 16 6.27 3.57 22.17
N GLN A 17 5.90 2.35 22.56
CA GLN A 17 6.54 1.13 22.06
C GLN A 17 6.24 0.93 20.56
N LEU A 18 5.02 1.26 20.12
CA LEU A 18 4.65 1.26 18.71
C LEU A 18 5.50 2.23 17.90
N TYR A 19 5.65 3.47 18.37
CA TYR A 19 6.50 4.46 17.72
C TYR A 19 7.95 3.98 17.58
N GLN A 20 8.51 3.40 18.65
CA GLN A 20 9.86 2.83 18.62
C GLN A 20 9.97 1.67 17.62
N ALA A 21 8.98 0.77 17.59
CA ALA A 21 8.93 -0.33 16.65
C ALA A 21 8.88 0.16 15.20
N LEU A 22 8.03 1.15 14.91
CA LEU A 22 7.90 1.74 13.57
C LEU A 22 9.18 2.45 13.13
N GLN A 23 9.88 3.13 14.05
CA GLN A 23 11.18 3.73 13.76
C GLN A 23 12.18 2.67 13.31
N LEU A 24 12.28 1.54 14.01
CA LEU A 24 13.15 0.43 13.62
C LEU A 24 12.81 -0.11 12.23
N ILE A 25 11.51 -0.26 11.91
CA ILE A 25 11.06 -0.75 10.60
C ILE A 25 11.47 0.22 9.49
N VAL A 26 11.23 1.52 9.70
CA VAL A 26 11.57 2.55 8.70
C VAL A 26 13.08 2.66 8.50
N ASP A 27 13.87 2.48 9.57
CA ASP A 27 15.33 2.44 9.47
C ASP A 27 15.82 1.16 8.75
N LYS A 28 15.14 0.02 8.93
CA LYS A 28 15.46 -1.25 8.24
C LYS A 28 15.13 -1.19 6.75
N HIS A 29 13.97 -0.65 6.38
CA HIS A 29 13.44 -0.69 5.01
C HIS A 29 13.63 0.64 4.28
N LEU A 30 14.70 0.75 3.50
CA LEU A 30 15.05 2.00 2.83
C LEU A 30 13.95 2.54 1.89
N SER A 31 13.10 1.68 1.36
CA SER A 31 11.95 2.12 0.55
C SER A 31 10.98 3.02 1.34
N LEU A 32 10.87 2.88 2.66
CA LEU A 32 9.94 3.66 3.49
C LEU A 32 10.39 5.09 3.79
N HIS A 33 11.62 5.45 3.42
CA HIS A 33 12.13 6.82 3.48
C HIS A 33 12.88 7.22 2.20
N THR A 34 12.54 6.59 1.07
CA THR A 34 13.08 6.98 -0.24
C THR A 34 12.24 8.09 -0.85
N SER A 35 12.89 9.19 -1.19
CA SER A 35 12.32 10.28 -1.98
C SER A 35 12.37 9.99 -3.48
N LEU A 36 11.35 10.46 -4.20
CA LEU A 36 11.27 10.44 -5.65
C LEU A 36 11.35 11.89 -6.15
N ILE A 37 12.44 12.23 -6.83
CA ILE A 37 12.75 13.58 -7.25
C ILE A 37 12.85 13.61 -8.77
N PHE A 38 12.29 14.64 -9.40
CA PHE A 38 12.51 14.90 -10.81
C PHE A 38 13.60 15.96 -10.97
N ASP A 39 14.72 15.57 -11.55
CA ASP A 39 15.76 16.49 -11.99
C ASP A 39 15.30 17.12 -13.30
N ALA A 40 14.93 18.40 -13.24
CA ALA A 40 14.46 19.14 -14.40
C ALA A 40 15.58 19.44 -15.42
N GLU A 41 16.83 19.54 -14.97
CA GLU A 41 17.98 19.84 -15.82
C GLU A 41 18.38 18.60 -16.63
N MET A 42 18.42 17.43 -15.97
CA MET A 42 18.76 16.17 -16.62
C MET A 42 17.54 15.47 -17.26
N HIS A 43 16.33 15.94 -16.97
CA HIS A 43 15.07 15.26 -17.31
C HIS A 43 15.01 13.82 -16.78
N LEU A 44 15.57 13.58 -15.59
CA LEU A 44 15.66 12.27 -14.97
C LEU A 44 14.80 12.18 -13.71
N ARG A 45 14.14 11.02 -13.51
CA ARG A 45 13.55 10.67 -12.23
C ARG A 45 14.60 9.95 -11.39
N MET A 46 14.88 10.49 -10.21
CA MET A 46 15.87 9.97 -9.28
C MET A 46 15.20 9.47 -8.01
N GLN A 47 15.78 8.42 -7.45
CA GLN A 47 15.45 7.93 -6.12
C GLN A 47 16.57 8.35 -5.17
N ARG A 48 16.22 8.91 -4.02
CA ARG A 48 17.19 9.30 -2.99
C ARG A 48 16.71 8.87 -1.62
N VAL A 49 17.50 8.05 -0.94
CA VAL A 49 17.27 7.67 0.46
C VAL A 49 17.45 8.89 1.34
N ILE A 50 16.44 9.19 2.16
CA ILE A 50 16.51 10.27 3.13
C ILE A 50 17.09 9.72 4.43
N THR A 51 18.23 10.25 4.83
CA THR A 51 18.92 9.88 6.07
C THR A 51 18.51 10.79 7.22
N HIS A 52 18.88 10.41 8.45
CA HIS A 52 18.70 11.27 9.63
C HIS A 52 19.49 12.58 9.52
N GLU A 53 20.59 12.61 8.77
CA GLU A 53 21.41 13.81 8.56
C GLU A 53 20.74 14.83 7.62
N ASP A 54 19.99 14.34 6.62
CA ASP A 54 19.27 15.19 5.66
C ASP A 54 18.14 15.99 6.32
N LYS A 55 17.57 15.44 7.40
CA LYS A 55 16.49 16.08 8.14
C LYS A 55 17.11 16.95 9.22
N ASN A 56 17.29 18.24 8.94
CA ASN A 56 17.72 19.25 9.91
C ASN A 56 16.90 19.20 11.23
N ASN A 57 17.37 18.35 12.15
CA ASN A 57 17.06 18.14 13.56
C ASN A 57 15.61 17.91 14.05
N LYS A 58 14.54 17.86 13.22
CA LYS A 58 13.17 17.73 13.78
C LYS A 58 12.14 16.89 13.01
N ASN A 59 12.41 16.46 11.78
CA ASN A 59 11.38 15.75 11.03
C ASN A 59 11.55 14.24 11.23
N ASN A 60 10.55 13.60 11.82
CA ASN A 60 10.45 12.14 11.84
C ASN A 60 10.48 11.59 10.40
N MET A 61 10.99 10.38 10.19
CA MET A 61 11.01 9.74 8.86
C MET A 61 9.62 9.46 8.29
N PHE A 62 8.62 9.42 9.16
CA PHE A 62 7.20 9.25 8.87
C PHE A 62 6.37 10.26 9.66
N SER A 63 5.12 10.49 9.25
CA SER A 63 4.20 11.36 10.00
C SER A 63 3.26 10.57 10.91
N ILE A 64 2.91 11.20 12.03
CA ILE A 64 1.99 10.67 13.03
C ILE A 64 0.84 11.67 13.14
N ILE A 65 -0.38 11.16 13.11
CA ILE A 65 -1.58 11.94 13.39
C ILE A 65 -2.30 11.28 14.56
N GLU A 66 -2.83 12.09 15.46
CA GLU A 66 -3.66 11.64 16.56
C GLU A 66 -4.98 12.40 16.52
N THR A 67 -6.09 11.68 16.50
CA THR A 67 -7.44 12.26 16.57
C THR A 67 -8.30 11.51 17.57
N THR A 68 -9.47 12.07 17.87
CA THR A 68 -10.47 11.43 18.73
C THR A 68 -11.80 11.32 18.00
N TYR A 69 -12.61 10.35 18.39
CA TYR A 69 -13.98 10.22 17.93
C TYR A 69 -14.92 9.79 19.06
N GLU A 70 -16.16 10.26 19.02
CA GLU A 70 -17.22 9.88 19.96
C GLU A 70 -18.37 9.15 19.25
N THR A 71 -18.62 9.47 17.97
CA THR A 71 -19.71 8.92 17.17
C THR A 71 -19.19 8.14 15.96
N HIS A 72 -20.03 7.24 15.43
CA HIS A 72 -19.71 6.50 14.20
C HIS A 72 -19.57 7.42 12.98
N GLU A 73 -20.31 8.54 12.95
CA GLU A 73 -20.23 9.54 11.88
C GLU A 73 -18.86 10.22 11.87
N GLN A 74 -18.35 10.65 13.03
CA GLN A 74 -16.99 11.20 13.14
C GLN A 74 -15.92 10.20 12.72
N LEU A 75 -16.06 8.93 13.13
CA LEU A 75 -15.14 7.88 12.69
C LEU A 75 -15.19 7.70 11.16
N TYR A 76 -16.39 7.72 10.57
CA TYR A 76 -16.56 7.61 9.13
C TYR A 76 -15.92 8.79 8.38
N GLU A 77 -16.10 10.01 8.87
CA GLU A 77 -15.46 11.22 8.33
C GLU A 77 -13.94 11.10 8.36
N ILE A 78 -13.37 10.68 9.50
CA ILE A 78 -11.92 10.46 9.61
C ILE A 78 -11.45 9.41 8.58
N LEU A 79 -12.13 8.26 8.50
CA LEU A 79 -11.78 7.21 7.54
C LEU A 79 -11.93 7.65 6.07
N HIS A 80 -12.87 8.55 5.79
CA HIS A 80 -13.09 9.10 4.46
C HIS A 80 -12.01 10.11 4.09
N ASP A 81 -11.63 10.99 5.01
CA ASP A 81 -10.55 11.95 4.85
C ASP A 81 -9.21 11.22 4.64
N GLU A 82 -8.95 10.15 5.39
CA GLU A 82 -7.79 9.28 5.21
C GLU A 82 -7.69 8.66 3.82
N LYS A 83 -8.83 8.38 3.18
CA LYS A 83 -8.86 7.79 1.83
C LYS A 83 -8.72 8.83 0.74
N ARG A 84 -9.23 10.05 0.95
CA ARG A 84 -9.39 11.07 -0.09
C ARG A 84 -8.36 12.17 -0.08
N ASN A 85 -7.63 12.34 1.03
CA ASN A 85 -6.66 13.42 1.14
C ASN A 85 -5.46 13.18 0.19
N PRO A 86 -5.23 14.04 -0.81
CA PRO A 86 -4.11 13.87 -1.74
C PRO A 86 -2.77 14.33 -1.14
N HIS A 87 -2.79 15.04 -0.01
CA HIS A 87 -1.63 15.64 0.64
C HIS A 87 -1.06 14.78 1.77
N LEU A 88 -1.45 13.50 1.82
CA LEU A 88 -1.00 12.57 2.85
C LEU A 88 0.48 12.20 2.72
N PHE A 89 1.02 12.33 1.52
CA PHE A 89 2.38 11.94 1.19
C PHE A 89 3.10 13.09 0.47
N ASP A 90 4.39 13.18 0.71
CA ASP A 90 5.30 14.05 -0.02
C ASP A 90 6.46 13.20 -0.51
N LEU A 91 6.33 12.70 -1.75
CA LEU A 91 7.32 11.85 -2.39
C LEU A 91 8.66 12.58 -2.57
N ALA A 92 8.66 13.88 -2.80
CA ALA A 92 9.90 14.64 -2.99
C ALA A 92 10.71 14.74 -1.68
N GLN A 93 10.02 14.71 -0.53
CA GLN A 93 10.64 14.69 0.80
C GLN A 93 10.81 13.28 1.39
N GLY A 94 10.43 12.22 0.65
CA GLY A 94 10.47 10.84 1.14
C GLY A 94 9.44 10.54 2.23
N LEU A 95 8.39 11.36 2.37
CA LEU A 95 7.25 11.10 3.26
C LEU A 95 6.28 10.15 2.54
N VAL A 96 6.60 8.86 2.61
CA VAL A 96 5.88 7.79 1.90
C VAL A 96 5.16 6.82 2.82
N PHE A 97 5.41 6.96 4.13
CA PHE A 97 4.77 6.23 5.20
C PHE A 97 4.26 7.20 6.27
N ARG A 98 3.07 6.91 6.78
CA ARG A 98 2.47 7.60 7.93
C ARG A 98 1.54 6.66 8.66
N TYR A 99 1.25 6.98 9.92
CA TYR A 99 0.15 6.32 10.61
C TYR A 99 -0.70 7.31 11.42
N HIS A 100 -1.95 6.93 11.62
CA HIS A 100 -2.96 7.73 12.31
C HIS A 100 -3.53 6.90 13.46
N ILE A 101 -3.39 7.39 14.69
CA ILE A 101 -4.04 6.83 15.87
C ILE A 101 -5.36 7.57 16.10
N ILE A 102 -6.45 6.82 16.19
CA ILE A 102 -7.79 7.35 16.40
C ILE A 102 -8.27 6.83 17.76
N TYR A 103 -8.36 7.73 18.73
CA TYR A 103 -8.75 7.42 20.11
C TYR A 103 -10.26 7.53 20.30
N TYR A 104 -10.87 6.57 20.99
CA TYR A 104 -12.27 6.67 21.38
C TYR A 104 -12.42 7.64 22.57
N LYS A 105 -13.20 8.71 22.38
CA LYS A 105 -13.52 9.81 23.31
C LYS A 105 -12.36 10.70 23.75
N GLN A 106 -11.23 10.15 24.15
CA GLN A 106 -10.12 10.95 24.67
C GLN A 106 -8.77 10.29 24.43
N ILE A 107 -7.74 11.12 24.22
CA ILE A 107 -6.37 10.68 24.16
C ILE A 107 -5.96 10.19 25.55
N SER A 108 -5.49 8.94 25.63
CA SER A 108 -5.04 8.33 26.88
C SER A 108 -3.84 9.06 27.45
N SER A 109 -3.92 9.52 28.71
CA SER A 109 -2.79 10.17 29.41
C SER A 109 -1.59 9.24 29.58
N ASN A 110 -1.82 7.93 29.56
CA ASN A 110 -0.77 6.91 29.65
C ASN A 110 -0.25 6.46 28.27
N HIS A 111 -0.75 7.05 27.18
CA HIS A 111 -0.40 6.67 25.80
C HIS A 111 -0.61 5.16 25.54
N LEU A 112 -1.71 4.63 26.07
CA LEU A 112 -2.13 3.24 25.88
C LEU A 112 -3.40 3.22 25.02
N LEU A 113 -3.39 2.36 24.00
CA LEU A 113 -4.54 2.08 23.15
C LEU A 113 -5.33 0.88 23.68
N SER A 114 -6.63 0.93 23.50
CA SER A 114 -7.64 -0.06 23.86
C SER A 114 -8.29 -0.67 22.60
N ASP A 115 -9.14 -1.66 22.80
CA ASP A 115 -9.92 -2.34 21.74
C ASP A 115 -10.91 -1.45 21.00
N LYS A 116 -11.21 -0.26 21.54
CA LYS A 116 -12.04 0.75 20.87
C LYS A 116 -11.23 1.73 20.03
N ASP A 117 -9.91 1.76 20.20
CA ASP A 117 -9.06 2.64 19.43
C ASP A 117 -8.68 1.99 18.10
N LEU A 118 -8.39 2.81 17.10
CA LEU A 118 -7.99 2.35 15.77
C LEU A 118 -6.61 2.91 15.41
N ILE A 119 -5.84 2.11 14.69
CA ILE A 119 -4.61 2.56 14.04
C ILE A 119 -4.80 2.43 12.54
N ILE A 120 -4.45 3.45 11.77
CA ILE A 120 -4.44 3.39 10.31
C ILE A 120 -3.01 3.55 9.84
N PHE A 121 -2.47 2.52 9.18
CA PHE A 121 -1.19 2.59 8.47
C PHE A 121 -1.42 2.99 7.03
N ASN A 122 -0.68 3.98 6.55
CA ASN A 122 -0.84 4.53 5.22
C ASN A 122 0.51 4.50 4.51
N PHE A 123 0.54 3.79 3.38
CA PHE A 123 1.73 3.69 2.53
C PHE A 123 1.45 4.25 1.14
N HIS A 124 2.43 4.94 0.55
CA HIS A 124 2.35 5.33 -0.84
C HIS A 124 2.64 4.12 -1.76
N LEU A 125 1.77 3.86 -2.73
CA LEU A 125 1.85 2.66 -3.59
C LEU A 125 3.10 2.59 -4.48
N ALA A 126 3.77 3.73 -4.70
CA ALA A 126 5.03 3.76 -5.45
C ALA A 126 6.18 3.00 -4.77
N LEU A 127 6.09 2.73 -3.46
CA LEU A 127 7.18 2.12 -2.67
C LEU A 127 6.70 0.95 -1.79
N PHE A 128 5.41 0.61 -1.85
CA PHE A 128 4.81 -0.41 -1.00
C PHE A 128 3.65 -1.11 -1.69
N ASP A 129 3.69 -2.44 -1.72
CA ASP A 129 2.70 -3.31 -2.34
C ASP A 129 2.01 -4.25 -1.33
N PHE A 130 1.09 -5.08 -1.79
CA PHE A 130 0.37 -6.02 -0.93
C PHE A 130 1.29 -7.09 -0.29
N PRO A 131 2.23 -7.72 -1.02
CA PRO A 131 3.23 -8.59 -0.41
C PRO A 131 4.04 -7.91 0.72
N SER A 132 4.44 -6.66 0.54
CA SER A 132 5.17 -5.87 1.55
C SER A 132 4.40 -5.74 2.85
N MET A 133 3.06 -5.80 2.82
CA MET A 133 2.24 -5.77 4.03
C MET A 133 2.54 -6.95 4.97
N LYS A 134 2.79 -8.14 4.44
CA LYS A 134 3.12 -9.32 5.27
C LYS A 134 4.48 -9.13 5.94
N VAL A 135 5.47 -8.60 5.21
CA VAL A 135 6.80 -8.28 5.74
C VAL A 135 6.70 -7.21 6.82
N PHE A 136 5.94 -6.15 6.57
CA PHE A 136 5.70 -5.08 7.52
C PHE A 136 5.07 -5.60 8.82
N HIS A 137 4.03 -6.43 8.75
CA HIS A 137 3.39 -6.99 9.95
C HIS A 137 4.32 -7.91 10.74
N HIS A 138 5.10 -8.75 10.05
CA HIS A 138 6.07 -9.61 10.69
C HIS A 138 7.10 -8.79 11.47
N ASP A 139 7.71 -7.80 10.80
CA ASP A 139 8.71 -6.92 11.40
C ASP A 139 8.11 -6.05 12.50
N LEU A 140 6.87 -5.55 12.34
CA LEU A 140 6.19 -4.77 13.37
C LEU A 140 5.97 -5.60 14.63
N ASN A 141 5.47 -6.82 14.50
CA ASN A 141 5.27 -7.70 15.63
C ASN A 141 6.59 -7.99 16.34
N GLN A 142 7.64 -8.29 15.58
CA GLN A 142 8.97 -8.55 16.14
C GLN A 142 9.56 -7.32 16.84
N ALA A 143 9.60 -6.18 16.17
CA ALA A 143 10.14 -4.92 16.71
C ALA A 143 9.37 -4.47 17.94
N TYR A 144 8.05 -4.62 17.92
CA TYR A 144 7.20 -4.28 19.05
C TYR A 144 7.49 -5.21 20.24
N THR A 145 7.46 -6.53 20.05
CA THR A 145 7.63 -7.49 21.15
C THR A 145 9.05 -7.49 21.73
N THR A 146 10.08 -7.40 20.88
CA THR A 146 11.48 -7.58 21.29
C THR A 146 12.26 -6.29 21.41
N GLY A 147 11.74 -5.17 20.91
CA GLY A 147 12.47 -3.90 20.80
C GLY A 147 13.61 -3.93 19.78
N GLN A 148 13.68 -4.97 18.94
CA GLN A 148 14.76 -5.19 17.99
C GLN A 148 14.22 -5.79 16.69
N LEU A 149 14.91 -5.56 15.58
CA LEU A 149 14.71 -6.27 14.33
C LEU A 149 15.91 -7.15 14.05
N LEU A 150 15.65 -8.35 13.52
CA LEU A 150 16.71 -9.16 12.96
C LEU A 150 17.16 -8.46 11.66
N TYR A 151 18.35 -7.88 11.72
CA TYR A 151 19.12 -7.59 10.53
C TYR A 151 19.74 -8.92 10.12
N ASP A 152 19.16 -9.56 9.10
CA ASP A 152 19.88 -10.61 8.39
C ASP A 152 21.04 -9.92 7.67
N ASP A 153 22.18 -9.88 8.36
CA ASP A 153 23.38 -9.19 7.95
C ASP A 153 23.81 -9.65 6.54
N ASN A 154 23.95 -8.67 5.65
CA ASN A 154 24.68 -8.71 4.38
C ASN A 154 24.12 -9.52 3.19
N ASN A 155 23.12 -10.39 3.34
CA ASN A 155 22.62 -11.20 2.22
C ASN A 155 21.24 -10.78 1.67
N ASN A 156 20.57 -9.81 2.28
CA ASN A 156 19.25 -9.38 1.80
C ASN A 156 19.36 -8.26 0.77
N LEU A 157 18.91 -8.57 -0.46
CA LEU A 157 18.69 -7.59 -1.52
C LEU A 157 17.69 -6.53 -1.06
N ARG A 158 18.08 -5.27 -1.14
CA ARG A 158 17.20 -4.13 -0.87
C ARG A 158 16.46 -3.76 -2.15
N TYR A 159 15.37 -3.01 -1.99
CA TYR A 159 14.61 -2.48 -3.14
C TYR A 159 15.49 -1.68 -4.11
N LEU A 160 16.45 -0.91 -3.61
CA LEU A 160 17.38 -0.14 -4.44
C LEU A 160 18.34 -1.03 -5.23
N ASP A 161 18.79 -2.13 -4.63
CA ASP A 161 19.63 -3.10 -5.34
C ASP A 161 18.84 -3.74 -6.48
N TYR A 162 17.57 -4.09 -6.23
CA TYR A 162 16.67 -4.60 -7.25
C TYR A 162 16.46 -3.58 -8.39
N ALA A 163 16.24 -2.30 -8.08
CA ALA A 163 16.05 -1.25 -9.08
C ALA A 163 17.27 -1.08 -10.00
N VAL A 164 18.49 -1.21 -9.45
CA VAL A 164 19.73 -1.17 -10.25
C VAL A 164 19.84 -2.41 -11.14
N ILE A 165 19.53 -3.60 -10.60
CA ILE A 165 19.54 -4.85 -11.37
C ILE A 165 18.53 -4.77 -12.52
N GLU A 166 17.30 -4.34 -12.25
CA GLU A 166 16.24 -4.20 -13.26
C GLU A 166 16.66 -3.30 -14.42
N GLN A 167 17.33 -2.17 -14.15
CA GLN A 167 17.84 -1.27 -15.18
C GLN A 167 18.91 -1.91 -16.09
N GLN A 168 19.66 -2.88 -15.58
CA GLN A 168 20.71 -3.57 -16.33
C GLN A 168 20.20 -4.80 -17.09
N MET A 169 19.00 -5.28 -16.77
CA MET A 169 18.43 -6.45 -17.43
C MET A 169 18.00 -6.12 -18.86
N SER A 170 18.45 -6.95 -19.82
CA SER A 170 18.02 -6.82 -21.21
C SER A 170 16.56 -7.21 -21.34
N MET A 171 15.71 -6.25 -21.75
CA MET A 171 14.28 -6.47 -21.97
C MET A 171 13.95 -6.89 -23.41
N THR A 172 14.94 -7.06 -24.30
CA THR A 172 14.73 -7.28 -25.74
C THR A 172 13.78 -8.43 -26.04
N GLY A 173 13.98 -9.60 -25.40
CA GLY A 173 13.13 -10.78 -25.62
C GLY A 173 11.68 -10.55 -25.19
N ALA A 174 11.49 -9.95 -24.00
CA ALA A 174 10.15 -9.61 -23.50
C ALA A 174 9.48 -8.54 -24.37
N SER A 175 10.22 -7.53 -24.82
CA SER A 175 9.73 -6.49 -25.73
C SER A 175 9.28 -7.07 -27.06
N MET A 176 10.05 -7.99 -27.66
CA MET A 176 9.67 -8.67 -28.90
C MET A 176 8.41 -9.52 -28.71
N PHE A 177 8.35 -10.29 -27.62
CA PHE A 177 7.17 -11.09 -27.29
C PHE A 177 5.91 -10.23 -27.16
N TRP A 178 5.96 -9.14 -26.37
CA TRP A 178 4.79 -8.27 -26.19
C TRP A 178 4.42 -7.51 -27.45
N LEU A 179 5.40 -7.12 -28.27
CA LEU A 179 5.14 -6.49 -29.57
C LEU A 179 4.38 -7.45 -30.49
N ASP A 180 4.77 -8.72 -30.54
CA ASP A 180 4.10 -9.76 -31.34
C ASP A 180 2.70 -10.08 -30.81
N VAL A 181 2.56 -10.32 -29.50
CA VAL A 181 1.27 -10.65 -28.88
C VAL A 181 0.25 -9.52 -29.00
N LEU A 182 0.70 -8.26 -28.94
CA LEU A 182 -0.17 -7.09 -28.93
C LEU A 182 -0.22 -6.36 -30.28
N HIS A 183 0.38 -6.88 -31.35
CA HIS A 183 0.51 -6.16 -32.62
C HIS A 183 -0.83 -5.70 -33.21
N ASP A 184 -1.85 -6.55 -33.09
CA ASP A 184 -3.22 -6.28 -33.57
C ASP A 184 -4.12 -5.66 -32.48
N CYS A 185 -3.62 -5.50 -31.25
CA CYS A 185 -4.37 -4.84 -30.20
C CYS A 185 -4.46 -3.35 -30.50
N LYS A 186 -5.70 -2.84 -30.60
CA LYS A 186 -5.97 -1.41 -30.77
C LYS A 186 -5.79 -0.68 -29.44
N LEU A 187 -4.55 -0.52 -28.98
CA LEU A 187 -4.21 0.10 -27.69
C LEU A 187 -4.74 1.54 -27.56
N ASP A 188 -4.87 2.24 -28.69
CA ASP A 188 -5.42 3.61 -28.74
C ASP A 188 -6.96 3.65 -28.67
N GLN A 189 -7.62 2.50 -28.75
CA GLN A 189 -9.07 2.39 -28.64
C GLN A 189 -9.44 1.83 -27.26
N PRO A 190 -10.08 2.65 -26.39
CA PRO A 190 -10.56 2.13 -25.12
C PRO A 190 -11.60 1.04 -25.38
N LEU A 191 -11.60 0.02 -24.52
CA LEU A 191 -12.65 -1.00 -24.53
C LEU A 191 -14.00 -0.31 -24.34
N SER A 192 -14.95 -0.59 -25.23
CA SER A 192 -16.29 -0.01 -25.17
C SER A 192 -17.10 -0.70 -24.08
N LEU A 193 -16.89 -0.27 -22.84
CA LEU A 193 -17.68 -0.68 -21.69
C LEU A 193 -18.91 0.23 -21.55
N PRO A 194 -20.03 -0.28 -21.00
CA PRO A 194 -21.15 0.58 -20.64
C PRO A 194 -20.69 1.58 -19.57
N PHE A 195 -20.86 2.87 -19.85
CA PHE A 195 -20.55 3.95 -18.91
C PHE A 195 -21.77 4.85 -18.73
N ASP A 196 -22.01 5.29 -17.49
CA ASP A 196 -23.09 6.24 -17.20
C ASP A 196 -22.72 7.67 -17.60
N ARG A 197 -21.42 7.96 -17.77
CA ARG A 197 -20.88 9.28 -18.12
C ARG A 197 -19.76 9.15 -19.14
N TYR A 198 -19.81 9.96 -20.19
CA TYR A 198 -18.73 10.07 -21.17
C TYR A 198 -17.54 10.82 -20.56
N ARG A 199 -16.34 10.34 -20.82
CA ARG A 199 -15.10 11.03 -20.44
C ARG A 199 -14.82 12.16 -21.42
N LEU A 200 -14.80 13.41 -20.96
CA LEU A 200 -14.38 14.54 -21.79
C LEU A 200 -12.86 14.60 -21.87
N SER A 201 -12.30 15.05 -23.00
CA SER A 201 -10.84 15.13 -23.21
C SER A 201 -10.10 16.00 -22.20
N ASN A 202 -10.81 16.93 -21.56
CA ASN A 202 -10.27 17.91 -20.63
C ASN A 202 -10.63 17.61 -19.17
N GLU A 203 -11.37 16.53 -18.91
CA GLU A 203 -11.70 16.14 -17.55
C GLU A 203 -10.48 15.56 -16.85
N HIS A 204 -10.11 16.19 -15.73
CA HIS A 204 -9.13 15.64 -14.82
C HIS A 204 -9.74 14.40 -14.15
N GLN A 205 -9.00 13.28 -14.15
CA GLN A 205 -9.40 12.11 -13.39
C GLN A 205 -9.50 12.50 -11.91
N THR A 206 -10.67 12.27 -11.32
CA THR A 206 -10.88 12.50 -9.90
C THR A 206 -10.27 11.40 -9.03
N TYR A 207 -9.87 10.27 -9.65
CA TYR A 207 -9.38 9.05 -9.00
C TYR A 207 -10.32 8.51 -7.90
N LEU A 208 -11.59 8.91 -7.92
CA LEU A 208 -12.61 8.37 -7.04
C LEU A 208 -12.97 6.96 -7.52
N THR A 209 -12.80 5.99 -6.63
CA THR A 209 -13.13 4.60 -6.87
C THR A 209 -14.30 4.19 -6.01
N THR A 210 -15.15 3.31 -6.54
CA THR A 210 -16.19 2.61 -5.79
C THR A 210 -15.91 1.13 -5.92
N SER A 211 -16.01 0.39 -4.82
CA SER A 211 -15.89 -1.05 -4.81
C SER A 211 -17.25 -1.68 -4.51
N ILE A 212 -17.52 -2.79 -5.17
CA ILE A 212 -18.66 -3.67 -4.87
C ILE A 212 -18.04 -5.00 -4.45
N SER A 213 -18.52 -5.56 -3.33
CA SER A 213 -18.13 -6.88 -2.87
C SER A 213 -19.23 -7.87 -3.20
N ILE A 214 -18.85 -9.01 -3.78
CA ILE A 214 -19.76 -10.10 -4.10
C ILE A 214 -19.25 -11.33 -3.35
N ASP A 215 -20.13 -11.93 -2.54
CA ASP A 215 -19.88 -13.22 -1.90
C ASP A 215 -20.57 -14.31 -2.71
N PHE A 216 -19.79 -15.26 -3.22
CA PHE A 216 -20.30 -16.39 -4.00
C PHE A 216 -20.93 -17.48 -3.11
N GLY A 217 -20.75 -17.43 -1.79
CA GLY A 217 -21.21 -18.45 -0.86
C GLY A 217 -20.37 -19.74 -0.95
N GLN A 218 -20.61 -20.65 0.00
CA GLN A 218 -19.80 -21.87 0.14
C GLN A 218 -20.00 -22.85 -1.02
N ASP A 219 -21.25 -23.07 -1.43
CA ASP A 219 -21.59 -24.07 -2.46
C ASP A 219 -20.95 -23.73 -3.81
N LEU A 220 -21.15 -22.51 -4.31
CA LEU A 220 -20.58 -22.08 -5.59
C LEU A 220 -19.05 -21.99 -5.53
N SER A 221 -18.49 -21.56 -4.39
CA SER A 221 -17.04 -21.57 -4.19
C SER A 221 -16.48 -23.00 -4.25
N HIS A 222 -17.19 -23.98 -3.67
CA HIS A 222 -16.81 -25.38 -3.73
C HIS A 222 -16.89 -25.94 -5.16
N ASP A 223 -17.95 -25.62 -5.89
CA ASP A 223 -18.12 -26.03 -7.29
C ASP A 223 -17.02 -25.46 -8.19
N PHE A 224 -16.64 -24.19 -8.01
CA PHE A 224 -15.50 -23.59 -8.71
C PHE A 224 -14.19 -24.30 -8.39
N LEU A 225 -13.95 -24.65 -7.13
CA LEU A 225 -12.75 -25.39 -6.72
C LEU A 225 -12.70 -26.78 -7.35
N ILE A 226 -13.81 -27.53 -7.33
CA ILE A 226 -13.90 -28.84 -7.99
C ILE A 226 -13.65 -28.71 -9.49
N HIS A 227 -14.28 -27.73 -10.14
CA HIS A 227 -14.13 -27.53 -11.58
C HIS A 227 -12.69 -27.17 -11.94
N ALA A 228 -12.06 -26.24 -11.22
CA ALA A 228 -10.69 -25.84 -11.45
C ALA A 228 -9.73 -27.03 -11.27
N SER A 229 -9.90 -27.78 -10.17
CA SER A 229 -9.09 -28.96 -9.88
C SER A 229 -9.27 -30.07 -10.93
N SER A 230 -10.50 -30.33 -11.37
CA SER A 230 -10.80 -31.38 -12.36
C SER A 230 -10.22 -31.07 -13.74
N ASN A 231 -10.05 -29.79 -14.06
CA ASN A 231 -9.48 -29.31 -15.32
C ASN A 231 -7.99 -28.93 -15.22
N ASN A 232 -7.38 -29.13 -14.05
CA ASN A 232 -5.96 -28.83 -13.81
C ASN A 232 -5.62 -27.35 -14.07
N ILE A 233 -6.55 -26.44 -13.77
CA ILE A 233 -6.38 -24.98 -13.88
C ILE A 233 -6.41 -24.35 -12.49
N SER A 234 -5.79 -23.18 -12.36
CA SER A 234 -5.87 -22.41 -11.12
C SER A 234 -7.24 -21.72 -11.00
N LEU A 235 -7.65 -21.40 -9.77
CA LEU A 235 -8.91 -20.68 -9.54
C LEU A 235 -8.86 -19.28 -10.16
N GLU A 236 -7.68 -18.64 -10.16
CA GLU A 236 -7.45 -17.35 -10.80
C GLU A 236 -7.65 -17.41 -12.32
N GLN A 237 -7.17 -18.48 -12.97
CA GLN A 237 -7.37 -18.69 -14.41
C GLN A 237 -8.86 -18.88 -14.75
N LEU A 238 -9.57 -19.68 -13.94
CA LEU A 238 -11.02 -19.86 -14.08
C LEU A 238 -11.78 -18.54 -13.91
N ALA A 239 -11.47 -17.78 -12.85
CA ALA A 239 -12.09 -16.49 -12.59
C ALA A 239 -11.81 -15.48 -13.72
N PHE A 240 -10.58 -15.47 -14.26
CA PHE A 240 -10.21 -14.60 -15.37
C PHE A 240 -10.91 -14.98 -16.68
N ALA A 241 -11.10 -16.27 -16.95
CA ALA A 241 -11.89 -16.74 -18.08
C ALA A 241 -13.37 -16.32 -17.97
N ILE A 242 -13.97 -16.50 -16.79
CA ILE A 242 -15.34 -16.03 -16.51
C ILE A 242 -15.44 -14.52 -16.69
N TYR A 243 -14.47 -13.76 -16.18
CA TYR A 243 -14.42 -12.30 -16.34
C TYR A 243 -14.45 -11.89 -17.82
N PHE A 244 -13.69 -12.56 -18.68
CA PHE A 244 -13.71 -12.28 -20.12
C PHE A 244 -15.04 -12.64 -20.79
N ILE A 245 -15.72 -13.70 -20.36
CA ILE A 245 -17.07 -14.04 -20.85
C ILE A 245 -18.08 -12.93 -20.51
N PHE A 246 -17.90 -12.22 -19.40
CA PHE A 246 -18.76 -11.08 -19.06
C PHE A 246 -18.38 -9.79 -19.79
N LEU A 247 -17.14 -9.65 -20.25
CA LEU A 247 -16.67 -8.48 -20.98
C LEU A 247 -17.02 -8.51 -22.48
N PHE A 248 -17.15 -9.70 -23.09
CA PHE A 248 -17.28 -9.91 -24.53
C PHE A 248 -18.42 -10.87 -24.89
#